data_AF-A0A6I1Z5S7-F1
#
_entry.id   AF-A0A6I1Z5S7-F1
#
_cell.length_a   1.000
_cell.length_b   1.000
_cell.length_c   1.000
_cell.angle_alpha   90.00
_cell.angle_beta   90.00
_cell.angle_gamma   90.00
#
_symmetry.space_group_name_H-M   'P 1'
#
loop_
_entity.id
_entity.type
_entity.pdbx_description
1 polymer ?
#
loop_
_entity_poly.entity_id
_entity_poly.type
_entity_poly.pdbx_seq_one_letter_code
_entity_poly.pdbx_strand_id
1 'polypeptide(L)'
;MRTLPCLLLVLALVAALPDYVAGQTADSTTEQPDTSRRVPDPRTALLLGLIPGGGQLYNGKWLKALIVMAVEGYYIYLFQQNRDFYNHYDESLPLSRDRYLEERNKYAWRFVFVYILG
;
A
#
# COMPACT_ATOMS: atom_id res chain seq x y z
N MET A 1 -2.65 -21.31 13.45
CA MET A 1 -1.30 -20.69 13.59
C MET A 1 -0.52 -20.79 12.26
N ARG A 2 -0.88 -20.02 11.22
CA ARG A 2 -0.20 -20.04 9.91
C ARG A 2 0.06 -18.66 9.29
N THR A 3 -0.18 -17.57 10.02
CA THR A 3 0.05 -16.18 9.56
C THR A 3 1.41 -15.61 9.95
N LEU A 4 2.08 -16.21 10.93
CA LEU A 4 3.40 -15.82 11.42
C LEU A 4 4.53 -15.80 10.36
N PRO A 5 4.63 -16.77 9.42
CA PRO A 5 5.73 -16.74 8.45
C PRO A 5 5.55 -15.65 7.38
N CYS A 6 4.32 -15.31 6.98
CA CYS A 6 4.08 -14.23 6.02
C CYS A 6 4.35 -12.85 6.61
N LEU A 7 3.98 -12.63 7.87
CA LEU A 7 4.16 -11.33 8.53
C LEU A 7 5.64 -11.03 8.78
N LEU A 8 6.44 -12.05 9.11
CA LEU A 8 7.90 -11.94 9.20
C LEU A 8 8.57 -11.70 7.84
N LEU A 9 8.05 -12.28 6.76
CA LEU A 9 8.58 -12.08 5.40
C LEU A 9 8.31 -10.65 4.90
N VAL A 10 7.12 -10.11 5.19
CA VAL A 10 6.78 -8.70 4.90
C VAL A 10 7.61 -7.74 5.76
N LEU A 11 7.82 -8.06 7.05
CA LEU A 11 8.65 -7.24 7.93
C LEU A 11 10.13 -7.26 7.53
N ALA A 12 10.66 -8.42 7.11
CA ALA A 12 12.02 -8.57 6.61
C ALA A 12 12.23 -7.87 5.26
N LEU A 13 11.22 -7.89 4.37
CA LEU A 13 11.24 -7.12 3.13
C LEU A 13 11.28 -5.63 3.43
N VAL A 14 10.44 -5.13 4.35
CA VAL A 14 10.40 -3.72 4.78
C VAL A 14 11.70 -3.27 5.44
N ALA A 15 12.34 -4.13 6.24
CA ALA A 15 13.61 -3.84 6.90
C ALA A 15 14.80 -3.78 5.93
N ALA A 16 14.70 -4.39 4.75
CA ALA A 16 15.71 -4.32 3.68
C ALA A 16 15.49 -3.15 2.70
N LEU A 17 14.37 -2.42 2.82
CA LEU A 17 14.10 -1.24 2.00
C LEU A 17 14.97 0.00 2.31
N PRO A 18 15.52 0.26 3.52
CA PRO A 18 16.28 1.49 3.77
C PRO A 18 17.49 1.66 2.85
N ASP A 19 18.24 0.59 2.60
CA ASP A 19 19.43 0.62 1.72
C ASP A 19 19.04 0.82 0.25
N TYR A 20 17.86 0.32 -0.17
CA TYR A 20 17.31 0.52 -1.50
C TYR A 20 16.64 1.91 -1.68
N VAL A 21 15.98 2.42 -0.64
CA VAL A 21 15.32 3.72 -0.59
C VAL A 21 16.36 4.84 -0.55
N ALA A 22 17.46 4.68 0.20
CA ALA A 22 18.58 5.61 0.20
C ALA A 22 19.18 5.75 -1.21
N GLY A 23 19.24 4.65 -1.97
CA GLY A 23 19.69 4.62 -3.36
C GLY A 23 18.79 5.35 -4.36
N GLN A 24 17.51 5.60 -4.05
CA GLN A 24 16.61 6.40 -4.90
C GLN A 24 16.53 7.89 -4.50
N THR A 25 17.02 8.25 -3.32
CA THR A 25 17.17 9.66 -2.92
C THR A 25 18.45 10.29 -3.46
N ALA A 26 19.44 9.47 -3.83
CA ALA A 26 20.59 9.91 -4.62
C ALA A 26 20.15 9.98 -6.09
N ASP A 27 19.66 11.17 -6.45
CA ASP A 27 19.74 11.80 -7.76
C ASP A 27 19.71 10.85 -8.97
N SER A 28 18.62 10.93 -9.73
CA SER A 28 18.59 10.51 -11.12
C SER A 28 19.47 11.43 -11.98
N THR A 29 20.77 11.54 -11.68
CA THR A 29 21.77 11.98 -12.65
C THR A 29 22.13 10.75 -13.48
N THR A 30 21.22 10.42 -14.40
CA THR A 30 21.69 9.99 -15.71
C THR A 30 22.06 11.28 -16.43
N GLU A 31 23.34 11.49 -16.72
CA GLU A 31 23.74 12.52 -17.67
C GLU A 31 23.15 12.14 -19.05
N GLN A 32 21.92 12.59 -19.30
CA GLN A 32 21.30 12.66 -20.61
C GLN A 32 21.11 14.14 -20.96
N PRO A 33 21.43 14.54 -22.20
CA PRO A 33 21.50 15.94 -22.59
C PRO A 33 20.13 16.61 -22.42
N ASP A 34 20.14 17.84 -21.91
CA ASP A 34 18.97 18.65 -21.58
C ASP A 34 17.98 18.75 -22.76
N THR A 35 16.99 17.85 -22.80
CA THR A 35 15.72 18.10 -23.49
C THR A 35 14.61 18.06 -22.45
N SER A 36 14.38 19.23 -21.84
CA SER A 36 13.18 19.60 -21.06
C SER A 36 12.89 18.71 -19.84
N ARG A 37 13.33 19.13 -18.64
CA ARG A 37 12.74 18.67 -17.37
C ARG A 37 11.22 18.86 -17.41
N ARG A 38 10.47 17.76 -17.56
CA ARG A 38 8.99 17.77 -17.54
C ARG A 38 8.53 18.22 -16.16
N VAL A 39 7.96 19.43 -16.08
CA VAL A 39 7.30 19.91 -14.86
C VAL A 39 5.94 19.23 -14.77
N PRO A 40 5.67 18.40 -13.75
CA PRO A 40 4.38 17.73 -13.60
C PRO A 40 3.28 18.77 -13.34
N ASP A 41 2.14 18.65 -14.04
CA ASP A 41 0.99 19.53 -13.77
C ASP A 41 0.29 19.09 -12.47
N PRO A 42 0.15 20.00 -11.48
CA PRO A 42 -0.48 19.68 -10.21
C PRO A 42 -1.94 19.23 -10.33
N ARG A 43 -2.68 19.69 -11.35
CA ARG A 43 -4.08 19.27 -11.54
C ARG A 43 -4.16 17.83 -11.99
N THR A 44 -3.30 17.45 -12.94
CA THR A 44 -3.18 16.06 -13.40
C THR A 44 -2.69 15.15 -12.28
N ALA A 45 -1.72 15.61 -11.47
CA ALA A 45 -1.26 14.86 -10.30
C ALA A 45 -2.38 14.62 -9.26
N LEU A 46 -3.25 15.62 -9.05
CA LEU A 46 -4.38 15.52 -8.13
C LEU A 46 -5.45 14.55 -8.66
N LEU A 47 -5.77 14.61 -9.96
CA LEU A 47 -6.71 13.67 -10.58
C LEU A 47 -6.21 12.22 -10.51
N LEU A 48 -4.92 12.00 -10.78
CA LEU A 48 -4.30 10.67 -10.67
C LEU A 48 -4.11 10.24 -9.21
N GLY A 49 -4.04 11.18 -8.27
CA GLY A 49 -3.99 10.93 -6.83
C GLY A 49 -5.30 10.39 -6.24
N LEU A 50 -6.42 10.46 -6.98
CA LEU A 50 -7.65 9.76 -6.58
C LEU A 50 -7.48 8.24 -6.55
N ILE A 51 -6.52 7.74 -7.34
CA ILE A 51 -6.09 6.36 -7.25
C ILE A 51 -4.91 6.33 -6.27
N PRO A 52 -4.96 5.49 -5.24
CA PRO A 52 -3.85 5.35 -4.32
C PRO A 52 -2.50 5.14 -5.02
N GLY A 53 -1.50 5.96 -4.67
CA GLY A 53 -0.17 5.93 -5.29
C GLY A 53 -0.08 6.52 -6.72
N GLY A 54 -1.19 6.86 -7.37
CA GLY A 54 -1.21 7.36 -8.75
C GLY A 54 -0.56 8.72 -8.95
N GLY A 55 -0.70 9.63 -7.97
CA GLY A 55 0.01 10.92 -7.97
C GLY A 55 1.54 10.76 -7.82
N GLN A 56 1.98 9.77 -7.04
CA GLN A 56 3.41 9.45 -6.89
C GLN A 56 3.98 8.85 -8.18
N LEU A 57 3.19 8.01 -8.87
CA LEU A 57 3.54 7.44 -10.17
C LEU A 57 3.72 8.53 -11.24
N TYR A 58 2.79 9.49 -11.30
CA TYR A 58 2.87 10.63 -12.22
C TYR A 58 4.10 11.51 -11.99
N ASN A 59 4.49 11.69 -10.72
CA ASN A 59 5.69 12.44 -10.33
C ASN A 59 7.00 11.66 -10.51
N GLY A 60 6.98 10.45 -11.09
CA GLY A 60 8.16 9.62 -11.32
C GLY A 60 8.72 8.97 -10.05
N LYS A 61 7.97 8.98 -8.94
CA LYS A 61 8.38 8.41 -7.64
C LYS A 61 7.89 6.97 -7.51
N TRP A 62 8.41 6.09 -8.38
CA TRP A 62 7.95 4.71 -8.55
C TRP A 62 7.98 3.86 -7.28
N LEU A 63 9.04 3.96 -6.47
CA LEU A 63 9.13 3.18 -5.23
C LEU A 63 8.10 3.61 -4.20
N LYS A 64 7.87 4.92 -4.06
CA LYS A 64 6.82 5.42 -3.16
C LYS A 64 5.45 4.96 -3.61
N ALA A 65 5.18 5.06 -4.91
CA ALA A 65 3.93 4.56 -5.48
C ALA A 65 3.75 3.06 -5.21
N LEU A 66 4.78 2.25 -5.41
CA LEU A 66 4.74 0.81 -5.17
C LEU A 66 4.45 0.47 -3.70
N ILE A 67 5.13 1.15 -2.76
CA ILE A 67 4.92 0.93 -1.32
C ILE A 67 3.48 1.27 -0.93
N VAL A 68 2.97 2.43 -1.37
CA VAL A 68 1.60 2.87 -1.09
C VAL A 68 0.59 1.84 -1.62
N MET A 69 0.69 1.47 -2.90
CA MET A 69 -0.18 0.48 -3.53
C MET A 69 -0.11 -0.89 -2.83
N ALA A 70 1.07 -1.34 -2.40
CA ALA A 70 1.24 -2.62 -1.71
C ALA A 70 0.57 -2.62 -0.32
N VAL A 71 0.75 -1.54 0.45
CA VAL A 71 0.13 -1.40 1.78
C VAL A 71 -1.39 -1.34 1.67
N GLU A 72 -1.92 -0.58 0.71
CA GLU A 72 -3.38 -0.50 0.52
C GLU A 72 -3.97 -1.78 -0.04
N GLY A 73 -3.29 -2.42 -1.00
CA GLY A 73 -3.67 -3.74 -1.49
C GLY A 73 -3.74 -4.78 -0.38
N TYR A 74 -2.80 -4.73 0.57
CA TYR A 74 -2.81 -5.62 1.74
C TYR A 74 -4.01 -5.39 2.66
N TYR A 75 -4.35 -4.13 2.97
CA TYR A 75 -5.52 -3.85 3.81
C TYR A 75 -6.83 -4.16 3.12
N ILE A 76 -6.94 -3.94 1.80
CA ILE A 76 -8.09 -4.37 1.00
C ILE A 76 -8.23 -5.89 1.07
N TYR A 77 -7.14 -6.64 0.87
CA TYR A 77 -7.14 -8.10 0.96
C TYR A 77 -7.66 -8.58 2.32
N LEU A 78 -7.15 -8.01 3.41
CA LEU A 78 -7.60 -8.36 4.76
C LEU A 78 -9.07 -8.00 4.99
N PHE A 79 -9.52 -6.84 4.51
CA PHE A 79 -10.94 -6.47 4.56
C PHE A 79 -11.82 -7.51 3.86
N GLN A 80 -11.46 -7.89 2.64
CA GLN A 80 -12.19 -8.88 1.83
C GLN A 80 -12.24 -10.23 2.53
N GLN A 81 -11.09 -10.71 3.02
CA GLN A 81 -10.99 -11.99 3.71
C GLN A 81 -11.87 -12.04 4.98
N ASN A 82 -11.81 -11.00 5.82
CA ASN A 82 -12.63 -10.94 7.03
C ASN A 82 -14.12 -10.75 6.71
N ARG A 83 -14.45 -10.06 5.62
CA ARG A 83 -15.83 -9.96 5.12
C ARG A 83 -16.37 -11.31 4.67
N ASP A 84 -15.57 -12.09 3.95
CA ASP A 84 -15.96 -13.41 3.47
C ASP A 84 -16.15 -14.40 4.64
N PHE A 85 -15.25 -14.41 5.63
CA PHE A 85 -15.41 -15.20 6.85
C PHE A 85 -16.62 -14.79 7.69
N TYR A 86 -16.97 -13.50 7.72
CA TYR A 86 -18.19 -13.03 8.39
C TYR A 86 -19.47 -13.49 7.68
N ASN A 87 -19.48 -13.41 6.35
CA ASN A 87 -20.64 -13.75 5.52
C ASN A 87 -20.87 -15.26 5.45
N HIS A 88 -19.79 -16.04 5.40
CA HIS A 88 -19.81 -17.51 5.33
C HIS A 88 -19.27 -18.11 6.62
N TYR A 89 -19.77 -17.60 7.74
CA TYR A 89 -19.29 -18.03 9.05
C TYR A 89 -19.63 -19.49 9.33
N ASP A 90 -18.66 -20.21 9.89
CA ASP A 90 -18.74 -21.59 10.31
C ASP A 90 -18.07 -21.74 11.68
N GLU A 91 -18.62 -22.58 12.56
CA GLU A 91 -18.12 -22.80 13.93
C GLU A 91 -16.69 -23.40 13.96
N SER A 92 -16.24 -23.99 12.86
CA SER A 92 -14.86 -24.48 12.68
C SER A 92 -13.82 -23.36 12.50
N LEU A 93 -14.24 -22.12 12.25
CA LEU A 93 -13.34 -20.99 12.09
C LEU A 93 -12.72 -20.56 13.44
N PRO A 94 -11.46 -20.07 13.43
CA PRO A 94 -10.70 -19.80 14.65
C PRO A 94 -11.17 -18.57 15.46
N LEU A 95 -11.99 -17.70 14.88
CA LEU A 95 -12.50 -16.48 15.50
C LEU A 95 -14.03 -16.53 15.54
N SER A 96 -14.66 -15.81 16.46
CA SER A 96 -16.12 -15.66 16.45
C SER A 96 -16.56 -14.77 15.28
N ARG A 97 -17.83 -14.93 14.87
CA ARG A 97 -18.43 -14.12 13.81
C ARG A 97 -18.29 -12.62 14.08
N ASP A 98 -18.55 -12.17 15.30
CA ASP A 98 -18.47 -10.75 15.67
C ASP A 98 -17.04 -10.22 15.62
N ARG A 99 -16.04 -11.06 15.90
CA ARG A 99 -14.63 -10.66 15.75
C ARG A 99 -14.28 -10.43 14.27
N TYR A 100 -14.79 -11.23 13.34
CA TYR A 100 -14.61 -10.98 11.91
C TYR A 100 -15.27 -9.67 11.44
N LEU A 101 -16.41 -9.29 12.04
CA LEU A 101 -17.07 -8.01 11.79
C LEU A 101 -16.20 -6.82 12.26
N GLU A 102 -15.66 -6.91 13.48
CA GLU A 102 -14.77 -5.89 14.04
C GLU A 102 -13.48 -5.74 13.22
N GLU A 103 -12.86 -6.86 12.84
CA GLU A 103 -11.63 -6.89 12.04
C GLU A 103 -11.85 -6.25 10.66
N ARG A 104 -12.94 -6.60 9.97
CA ARG A 104 -13.36 -5.95 8.73
C ARG A 104 -13.47 -4.43 8.89
N ASN A 105 -14.16 -3.95 9.92
CA ASN A 105 -14.32 -2.51 10.15
C ASN A 105 -12.98 -1.84 10.47
N LYS A 106 -12.12 -2.50 11.25
CA LYS A 106 -10.77 -2.02 11.55
C LYS A 106 -9.94 -1.84 10.27
N TYR A 107 -9.99 -2.80 9.34
CA TYR A 107 -9.26 -2.70 8.07
C TYR A 107 -9.86 -1.67 7.11
N ALA A 108 -11.19 -1.49 7.10
CA ALA A 108 -11.83 -0.40 6.35
C ALA A 108 -11.34 0.97 6.82
N TRP A 109 -11.25 1.19 8.14
CA TRP A 109 -10.68 2.43 8.68
C TRP A 109 -9.21 2.60 8.34
N ARG A 110 -8.41 1.53 8.41
CA ARG A 110 -6.99 1.58 8.01
C ARG A 110 -6.81 1.97 6.54
N PHE A 111 -7.65 1.45 5.65
CA PHE A 111 -7.66 1.84 4.23
C PHE A 111 -7.91 3.34 4.07
N VAL A 112 -8.92 3.89 4.77
CA VAL A 112 -9.21 5.34 4.74
C VAL A 112 -8.04 6.16 5.28
N PHE A 113 -7.39 5.75 6.38
CA PHE A 113 -6.25 6.48 6.92
C PHE A 113 -5.05 6.47 5.98
N VAL A 114 -4.73 5.33 5.36
CA VAL A 114 -3.60 5.25 4.41
C VAL A 114 -3.88 6.11 3.18
N TYR A 115 -5.12 6.09 2.67
CA TYR A 115 -5.51 6.91 1.52
C TYR A 115 -5.39 8.42 1.79
N ILE A 116 -5.74 8.87 3.00
CA ILE A 116 -5.63 10.29 3.38
C ILE A 116 -4.17 10.71 3.64
N LEU A 117 -3.35 9.80 4.18
CA LEU A 117 -1.97 10.09 4.59
C LEU A 117 -0.91 9.84 3.50
N GLY A 118 -1.24 9.10 2.44
CA GLY A 118 -0.35 8.76 1.32
C GLY A 118 -0.23 9.85 0.25
#